data_AF-A0A9E3U056-F1
#
_entry.id   AF-A0A9E3U056-F1
#
_cell.length_a   1.000
_cell.length_b   1.000
_cell.length_c   1.000
_cell.angle_alpha   90.00
_cell.angle_beta   90.00
_cell.angle_gamma   90.00
#
_symmetry.space_group_name_H-M   'P 1'
#
loop_
_entity.id
_entity.type
_entity.pdbx_description
1 polymer ?
#
loop_
_entity_poly.entity_id
_entity_poly.type
_entity_poly.pdbx_seq_one_letter_code
_entity_poly.pdbx_strand_id
1 'polypeptide(L)'
;MVLRKLALSCACCLTLAATASAQDPYWGGYGYGGYHHASTVQEGVQRGFADIVRSAGEANLRNSEAAINYEDARSKYFDNRLKGTNTYFEMRQMNKQYRNAERTAPLSSEQLYRIAAESAPKKLRASDLDPLTGDITWPLILQADEFSERREQLDALFLDRASGRASTQNMLDIQRIVQLTMDDLKANIRAYPANEYMQAKKFLESLAFSSRSPTT
;
A
#
# COMPACT_ATOMS: atom_id res chain seq x y z
N MET A 1 -33.97 0.91 -21.63
CA MET A 1 -35.07 1.38 -20.77
C MET A 1 -35.32 0.32 -19.71
N VAL A 2 -34.97 0.66 -18.47
CA VAL A 2 -35.44 0.11 -17.18
C VAL A 2 -35.01 -1.32 -16.75
N LEU A 3 -34.03 -1.33 -15.85
CA LEU A 3 -33.79 -2.32 -14.79
C LEU A 3 -35.04 -2.65 -13.97
N ARG A 4 -35.15 -3.90 -13.50
CA ARG A 4 -35.63 -4.31 -12.16
C ARG A 4 -35.36 -5.80 -11.97
N LYS A 5 -35.04 -6.38 -10.82
CA LYS A 5 -34.54 -6.02 -9.47
C LYS A 5 -34.49 -7.39 -8.76
N LEU A 6 -33.44 -7.68 -7.96
CA LEU A 6 -33.42 -8.41 -6.66
C LEU A 6 -34.19 -9.75 -6.53
N ALA A 7 -33.84 -10.77 -5.76
CA ALA A 7 -32.91 -11.07 -4.67
C ALA A 7 -33.18 -12.57 -4.36
N LEU A 8 -32.16 -13.42 -4.20
CA LEU A 8 -31.62 -13.88 -2.92
C LEU A 8 -32.39 -15.06 -2.28
N SER A 9 -31.60 -15.95 -1.66
CA SER A 9 -31.95 -17.05 -0.75
C SER A 9 -32.08 -18.43 -1.41
N CYS A 10 -31.04 -19.27 -1.40
CA CYS A 10 -30.54 -20.04 -0.25
C CYS A 10 -31.55 -21.08 0.24
N ALA A 11 -31.32 -22.35 -0.12
CA ALA A 11 -31.30 -23.47 0.81
C ALA A 11 -31.27 -24.81 0.04
N CYS A 12 -30.18 -25.54 0.24
CA CYS A 12 -30.19 -26.96 0.60
C CYS A 12 -31.14 -27.89 -0.18
N CYS A 13 -30.59 -28.63 -1.15
CA CYS A 13 -30.98 -30.02 -1.38
C CYS A 13 -29.82 -30.75 -2.08
N LEU A 14 -28.83 -31.15 -1.27
CA LEU A 14 -27.96 -32.29 -1.59
C LEU A 14 -28.88 -33.49 -1.84
N THR A 15 -29.13 -33.79 -3.10
CA THR A 15 -29.76 -35.06 -3.50
C THR A 15 -28.67 -35.96 -4.03
N LEU A 16 -28.44 -37.04 -3.29
CA LEU A 16 -27.55 -38.15 -3.62
C LEU A 16 -27.86 -38.65 -5.04
N ALA A 17 -26.94 -38.48 -5.98
CA ALA A 17 -26.93 -39.28 -7.19
C ALA A 17 -26.26 -40.62 -6.87
N ALA A 18 -27.09 -41.62 -6.59
CA ALA A 18 -26.68 -43.00 -6.39
C ALA A 18 -25.91 -43.52 -7.60
N THR A 19 -24.66 -43.94 -7.38
CA THR A 19 -23.91 -44.74 -8.35
C THR A 19 -24.54 -46.13 -8.41
N ALA A 20 -25.31 -46.40 -9.46
CA ALA A 20 -25.80 -47.73 -9.79
C ALA A 20 -24.61 -48.63 -10.19
N SER A 21 -24.13 -49.46 -9.26
CA SER A 21 -23.23 -50.57 -9.57
C SER A 21 -24.04 -51.67 -10.25
N ALA A 22 -23.74 -51.94 -11.53
CA ALA A 22 -24.23 -53.10 -12.26
C ALA A 22 -23.86 -54.39 -11.50
N GLN A 23 -24.86 -55.21 -11.20
CA GLN A 23 -24.67 -56.52 -10.60
C GLN A 23 -24.42 -57.54 -11.71
N ASP A 24 -23.21 -58.09 -11.79
CA ASP A 24 -22.93 -59.30 -12.55
C ASP A 24 -23.43 -60.53 -11.77
N PRO A 25 -24.33 -61.36 -12.33
CA PRO A 25 -24.80 -62.57 -11.67
C PRO A 25 -23.80 -63.70 -11.90
N TYR A 26 -22.82 -63.85 -11.00
CA TYR A 26 -21.97 -65.04 -10.96
C TYR A 26 -22.73 -66.21 -10.33
N TRP A 27 -23.43 -66.97 -11.18
CA TRP A 27 -23.94 -68.30 -10.87
C TRP A 27 -22.83 -69.33 -11.07
N GLY A 28 -22.44 -70.04 -10.01
CA GLY A 28 -21.67 -71.27 -10.18
C GLY A 28 -20.86 -71.71 -8.98
N GLY A 29 -21.36 -72.74 -8.29
CA GLY A 29 -20.50 -73.66 -7.54
C GLY A 29 -20.73 -73.67 -6.04
N TYR A 30 -21.76 -74.40 -5.61
CA TYR A 30 -21.76 -75.08 -4.31
C TYR A 30 -20.64 -76.13 -4.31
N GLY A 31 -19.41 -75.67 -4.13
CA GLY A 31 -18.27 -76.50 -3.79
C GLY A 31 -18.26 -76.70 -2.29
N TYR A 32 -18.98 -77.72 -1.81
CA TYR A 32 -18.75 -78.32 -0.49
C TYR A 32 -17.41 -79.08 -0.57
N GLY A 33 -16.32 -78.33 -0.74
CA GLY A 33 -14.95 -78.81 -0.73
C GLY A 33 -14.51 -78.97 0.71
N GLY A 34 -14.27 -80.22 1.10
CA GLY A 34 -14.02 -80.66 2.46
C GLY A 34 -13.07 -79.75 3.25
N TYR A 35 -13.65 -79.05 4.22
CA TYR A 35 -12.93 -78.58 5.39
C TYR A 35 -12.53 -79.79 6.25
N HIS A 36 -11.47 -80.48 5.86
CA HIS A 36 -10.67 -81.26 6.79
C HIS A 36 -9.83 -80.30 7.63
N HIS A 37 -10.49 -79.59 8.55
CA HIS A 37 -9.79 -79.01 9.68
C HIS A 37 -9.66 -80.11 10.72
N ALA A 38 -8.48 -80.71 10.82
CA ALA A 38 -8.07 -81.26 12.09
C ALA A 38 -7.85 -80.05 13.02
N SER A 39 -8.93 -79.56 13.65
CA SER A 39 -8.88 -78.45 14.60
C SER A 39 -8.21 -78.89 15.91
N THR A 40 -6.97 -79.37 15.82
CA THR A 40 -6.14 -79.56 17.00
C THR A 40 -5.72 -78.17 17.47
N VAL A 41 -5.80 -77.94 18.78
CA VAL A 41 -5.36 -76.68 19.41
C VAL A 41 -3.95 -76.30 18.94
N GLN A 42 -3.10 -77.31 18.71
CA GLN A 42 -1.73 -77.15 18.21
C GLN A 42 -1.64 -76.55 16.80
N GLU A 43 -2.50 -76.95 15.86
CA GLU A 43 -2.52 -76.38 14.49
C GLU A 43 -2.96 -74.91 14.50
N GLY A 44 -3.98 -74.56 15.30
CA GLY A 44 -4.42 -73.17 15.47
C GLY A 44 -3.34 -72.29 16.07
N VAL A 45 -2.61 -72.80 17.07
CA VAL A 45 -1.45 -72.11 17.68
C VAL A 45 -0.35 -71.90 16.64
N GLN A 46 0.01 -72.92 15.84
CA GLN A 46 1.05 -72.79 14.81
C GLN A 46 0.68 -71.80 13.71
N ARG A 47 -0.59 -71.78 13.26
CA ARG A 47 -1.07 -70.77 12.30
C ARG A 47 -1.05 -69.36 12.88
N GLY A 48 -1.49 -69.18 14.13
CA GLY A 48 -1.39 -67.89 14.81
C GLY A 48 0.05 -67.38 14.91
N PHE A 49 1.01 -68.26 15.20
CA PHE A 49 2.44 -67.90 15.15
C PHE A 49 2.90 -67.53 13.74
N ALA A 50 2.49 -68.27 12.70
CA ALA A 50 2.83 -67.94 11.31
C ALA A 50 2.23 -66.60 10.88
N ASP A 51 1.02 -66.27 11.31
CA ASP A 51 0.35 -65.01 11.03
C ASP A 51 1.04 -63.83 11.73
N ILE A 52 1.54 -64.01 12.96
CA ILE A 52 2.37 -63.01 13.65
C ILE A 52 3.67 -62.75 12.87
N VAL A 53 4.37 -63.79 12.43
CA VAL A 53 5.62 -63.66 11.67
C VAL A 53 5.37 -62.97 10.32
N ARG A 54 4.28 -63.35 9.62
CA ARG A 54 3.87 -62.69 8.37
C ARG A 54 3.52 -61.22 8.61
N SER A 55 2.74 -60.93 9.65
CA SER A 55 2.36 -59.57 10.03
C SER A 55 3.58 -58.71 10.37
N ALA A 56 4.59 -59.28 11.02
CA ALA A 56 5.85 -58.59 11.29
C ALA A 56 6.63 -58.28 10.00
N GLY A 57 6.68 -59.21 9.05
CA GLY A 57 7.29 -59.00 7.73
C GLY A 57 6.55 -57.93 6.91
N GLU A 58 5.22 -58.00 6.88
CA GLU A 58 4.37 -57.00 6.23
C GLU A 58 4.50 -55.62 6.88
N ALA A 59 4.60 -55.55 8.21
CA ALA A 59 4.83 -54.31 8.92
C ALA A 59 6.15 -53.66 8.53
N ASN A 60 7.23 -54.45 8.38
CA ASN A 60 8.52 -53.93 7.92
C ASN A 60 8.45 -53.36 6.50
N LEU A 61 7.77 -54.05 5.58
CA LEU A 61 7.57 -53.56 4.22
C LEU A 61 6.76 -52.25 4.22
N ARG A 62 5.61 -52.24 4.90
CA ARG A 62 4.74 -51.05 5.01
C ARG A 62 5.46 -49.88 5.66
N ASN A 63 6.30 -50.13 6.68
CA ASN A 63 7.12 -49.10 7.31
C ASN A 63 8.16 -48.55 6.33
N SER A 64 8.80 -49.40 5.53
CA SER A 64 9.76 -48.96 4.50
C SER A 64 9.06 -48.13 3.41
N GLU A 65 7.91 -48.57 2.92
CA GLU A 65 7.11 -47.84 1.94
C GLU A 65 6.64 -46.49 2.50
N ALA A 66 6.20 -46.45 3.76
CA ALA A 66 5.83 -45.22 4.44
C ALA A 66 7.00 -44.24 4.56
N ALA A 67 8.21 -44.73 4.87
CA ALA A 67 9.42 -43.91 4.93
C ALA A 67 9.77 -43.32 3.55
N ILE A 68 9.66 -44.11 2.47
CA ILE A 68 9.89 -43.63 1.10
C ILE A 68 8.88 -42.53 0.75
N ASN A 69 7.58 -42.78 1.02
CA ASN A 69 6.53 -41.81 0.74
C ASN A 69 6.72 -40.51 1.55
N TYR A 70 7.24 -40.60 2.77
CA TYR A 70 7.54 -39.44 3.59
C TYR A 70 8.67 -38.59 2.99
N GLU A 71 9.77 -39.21 2.55
CA GLU A 71 10.87 -38.47 1.91
C GLU A 71 10.47 -37.89 0.54
N ASP A 72 9.67 -38.62 -0.25
CA ASP A 72 9.12 -38.10 -1.51
C ASP A 72 8.20 -36.88 -1.28
N ALA A 73 7.30 -36.95 -0.30
CA ALA A 73 6.46 -35.83 0.09
C ALA A 73 7.30 -34.62 0.55
N ARG A 74 8.37 -34.88 1.29
CA ARG A 74 9.30 -33.85 1.76
C ARG A 74 10.08 -33.19 0.61
N SER A 75 10.54 -33.97 -0.38
CA SER A 75 11.19 -33.43 -1.58
C SER A 75 10.24 -32.52 -2.34
N LYS A 76 9.01 -32.99 -2.62
CA LYS A 76 7.97 -32.21 -3.29
C LYS A 76 7.64 -30.91 -2.56
N TYR A 77 7.64 -30.94 -1.23
CA TYR A 77 7.45 -29.73 -0.42
C TYR A 77 8.55 -28.69 -0.68
N PHE A 78 9.82 -29.11 -0.69
CA PHE A 78 10.94 -28.21 -0.97
C PHE A 78 10.91 -27.68 -2.40
N ASP A 79 10.60 -28.53 -3.38
CA ASP A 79 10.47 -28.13 -4.78
C ASP A 79 9.36 -27.10 -4.98
N ASN A 80 8.20 -27.31 -4.34
CA ASN A 80 7.09 -26.36 -4.37
C ASN A 80 7.47 -25.02 -3.74
N ARG A 81 8.22 -25.03 -2.63
CA ARG A 81 8.69 -23.81 -1.97
C ARG A 81 9.72 -23.06 -2.82
N LEU A 82 10.66 -23.77 -3.44
CA LEU A 82 11.63 -23.21 -4.35
C LEU A 82 10.94 -22.60 -5.57
N LYS A 83 10.01 -23.33 -6.18
CA LYS A 83 9.21 -22.87 -7.32
C LYS A 83 8.42 -21.61 -6.98
N GLY A 84 7.75 -21.58 -5.83
CA GLY A 84 7.02 -20.40 -5.37
C GLY A 84 7.93 -19.18 -5.19
N THR A 85 9.12 -19.40 -4.63
CA THR A 85 10.12 -18.33 -4.42
C THR A 85 10.66 -17.81 -5.74
N ASN A 86 11.06 -18.69 -6.66
CA ASN A 86 11.54 -18.30 -7.99
C ASN A 86 10.47 -17.54 -8.77
N THR A 87 9.24 -18.06 -8.80
CA THR A 87 8.10 -17.41 -9.46
C THR A 87 7.88 -16.00 -8.93
N TYR A 88 7.96 -15.79 -7.60
CA TYR A 88 7.83 -14.46 -7.01
C TYR A 88 8.91 -13.49 -7.52
N PHE A 89 10.18 -13.91 -7.53
CA PHE A 89 11.27 -13.04 -7.97
C PHE A 89 11.23 -12.78 -9.48
N GLU A 90 10.86 -13.76 -10.28
CA GLU A 90 10.64 -13.62 -11.72
C GLU A 90 9.51 -12.62 -12.00
N MET A 91 8.35 -12.78 -11.37
CA MET A 91 7.25 -11.83 -11.49
C MET A 91 7.65 -10.43 -11.04
N ARG A 92 8.41 -10.31 -9.94
CA ARG A 92 8.90 -9.01 -9.45
C ARG A 92 9.84 -8.35 -10.44
N GLN A 93 10.77 -9.11 -11.02
CA GLN A 93 11.71 -8.61 -12.02
C GLN A 93 10.98 -8.18 -13.29
N MET A 94 10.06 -9.01 -13.79
CA MET A 94 9.23 -8.73 -14.96
C MET A 94 8.40 -7.46 -14.74
N ASN A 95 7.74 -7.33 -13.59
CA ASN A 95 7.00 -6.11 -13.24
C ASN A 95 7.91 -4.87 -13.18
N LYS A 96 9.11 -4.99 -12.62
CA LYS A 96 10.08 -3.88 -12.58
C LYS A 96 10.51 -3.49 -14.00
N GLN A 97 10.79 -4.46 -14.87
CA GLN A 97 11.15 -4.22 -16.26
C GLN A 97 10.01 -3.55 -17.03
N TYR A 98 8.79 -4.06 -16.89
CA TYR A 98 7.59 -3.48 -17.49
C TYR A 98 7.40 -2.02 -17.07
N ARG A 99 7.42 -1.75 -15.75
CA ARG A 99 7.31 -0.38 -15.23
C ARG A 99 8.44 0.52 -15.73
N ASN A 100 9.66 0.01 -15.82
CA ASN A 100 10.79 0.79 -16.33
C ASN A 100 10.66 1.07 -17.83
N ALA A 101 10.12 0.15 -18.62
CA ALA A 101 9.88 0.31 -20.05
C ALA A 101 8.74 1.29 -20.33
N GLU A 102 7.69 1.29 -19.51
CA GLU A 102 6.61 2.27 -19.59
C GLU A 102 6.95 3.62 -18.95
N ARG A 103 8.01 3.68 -18.14
CA ARG A 103 8.38 4.93 -17.46
C ARG A 103 8.86 5.94 -18.49
N THR A 104 8.14 7.05 -18.61
CA THR A 104 8.65 8.23 -19.30
C THR A 104 10.03 8.58 -18.75
N ALA A 105 10.94 8.99 -19.62
CA ALA A 105 12.28 9.40 -19.22
C ALA A 105 12.19 10.42 -18.07
N PRO A 106 12.96 10.22 -16.98
CA PRO A 106 12.96 11.19 -15.89
C PRO A 106 13.37 12.56 -16.45
N LEU A 107 12.74 13.62 -15.95
CA LEU A 107 13.11 14.99 -16.30
C LEU A 107 14.60 15.20 -16.03
N SER A 108 15.29 15.88 -16.96
CA SER A 108 16.70 16.21 -16.78
C SER A 108 16.89 17.13 -15.57
N SER A 109 18.10 17.16 -15.01
CA SER A 109 18.43 18.09 -13.92
C SER A 109 18.15 19.54 -14.31
N GLU A 110 18.42 19.92 -15.57
CA GLU A 110 18.11 21.24 -16.11
C GLU A 110 16.59 21.48 -16.17
N GLN A 111 15.80 20.50 -16.62
CA GLN A 111 14.34 20.62 -16.64
C GLN A 111 13.78 20.74 -15.23
N LEU A 112 14.29 19.96 -14.28
CA LEU A 112 13.92 20.06 -12.88
C LEU A 112 14.29 21.43 -12.31
N TYR A 113 15.48 21.95 -12.62
CA TYR A 113 15.89 23.29 -12.20
C TYR A 113 15.00 24.36 -12.79
N ARG A 114 14.64 24.25 -14.08
CA ARG A 114 13.74 25.18 -14.75
C ARG A 114 12.36 25.17 -14.13
N ILE A 115 11.77 24.00 -13.92
CA ILE A 115 10.47 23.85 -13.25
C ILE A 115 10.54 24.42 -11.83
N ALA A 116 11.61 24.13 -11.08
CA ALA A 116 11.80 24.68 -9.74
C ALA A 116 11.89 26.22 -9.77
N ALA A 117 12.68 26.79 -10.68
CA ALA A 117 12.83 28.23 -10.86
C ALA A 117 11.52 28.90 -11.31
N GLU A 118 10.75 28.27 -12.20
CA GLU A 118 9.43 28.74 -12.63
C GLU A 118 8.37 28.64 -11.53
N SER A 119 8.47 27.63 -10.67
CA SER A 119 7.55 27.41 -9.55
C SER A 119 7.84 28.28 -8.33
N ALA A 120 9.02 28.90 -8.27
CA ALA A 120 9.37 29.81 -7.17
C ALA A 120 8.42 31.02 -7.18
N PRO A 121 7.91 31.46 -6.01
CA PRO A 121 7.13 32.69 -5.91
C PRO A 121 7.91 33.84 -6.54
N LYS A 122 7.23 34.67 -7.35
CA LYS A 122 7.85 35.86 -7.94
C LYS A 122 8.36 36.74 -6.80
N LYS A 123 9.63 37.16 -6.86
CA LYS A 123 10.19 38.11 -5.89
C LYS A 123 9.29 39.36 -5.84
N LEU A 124 9.04 39.88 -4.63
CA LEU A 124 8.38 41.17 -4.46
C LEU A 124 9.13 42.22 -5.30
N ARG A 125 8.40 43.09 -5.98
CA ARG A 125 9.02 44.24 -6.65
C ARG A 125 9.50 45.20 -5.57
N ALA A 126 10.54 45.98 -5.86
CA ALA A 126 11.03 47.01 -4.94
C ALA A 126 9.95 48.08 -4.59
N SER A 127 8.88 48.18 -5.40
CA SER A 127 7.70 49.00 -5.09
C SER A 127 6.83 48.44 -3.96
N ASP A 128 6.93 47.14 -3.69
CA ASP A 128 6.03 46.41 -2.81
C ASP A 128 6.69 46.16 -1.43
N LEU A 129 8.01 46.06 -1.39
CA LEU A 129 8.84 45.98 -0.19
C LEU A 129 10.18 46.66 -0.47
N ASP A 130 10.51 47.70 0.30
CA ASP A 130 11.83 48.33 0.25
C ASP A 130 12.81 47.54 1.15
N PRO A 131 13.87 46.92 0.60
CA PRO A 131 14.81 46.12 1.38
C PRO A 131 15.65 46.93 2.38
N LEU A 132 15.80 48.25 2.16
CA LEU A 132 16.67 49.13 2.93
C LEU A 132 15.92 49.79 4.08
N THR A 133 14.67 50.20 3.85
CA THR A 133 13.83 50.83 4.88
C THR A 133 12.96 49.82 5.63
N GLY A 134 12.64 48.68 5.00
CA GLY A 134 11.68 47.70 5.53
C GLY A 134 10.22 48.08 5.28
N ASP A 135 9.95 49.15 4.53
CA ASP A 135 8.59 49.63 4.26
C ASP A 135 7.84 48.67 3.34
N ILE A 136 6.60 48.34 3.72
CA ILE A 136 5.73 47.39 3.02
C ILE A 136 4.55 48.15 2.38
N THR A 137 4.39 48.02 1.05
CA THR A 137 3.23 48.57 0.34
C THR A 137 2.11 47.53 0.30
N TRP A 138 1.12 47.69 1.16
CA TRP A 138 0.01 46.74 1.31
C TRP A 138 -1.01 46.82 0.15
N PRO A 139 -1.39 45.69 -0.48
CA PRO A 139 -2.51 45.61 -1.41
C PRO A 139 -3.85 46.04 -0.80
N LEU A 140 -4.79 46.53 -1.62
CA LEU A 140 -6.06 47.12 -1.16
C LEU A 140 -6.84 46.25 -0.17
N ILE A 141 -6.99 44.95 -0.43
CA ILE A 141 -7.70 44.03 0.50
C ILE A 141 -7.02 44.00 1.87
N LEU A 142 -5.69 43.99 1.89
CA LEU A 142 -4.93 43.89 3.14
C LEU A 142 -4.92 45.21 3.91
N GLN A 143 -5.31 46.33 3.30
CA GLN A 143 -5.45 47.61 4.00
C GLN A 143 -6.69 47.67 4.90
N ALA A 144 -7.64 46.74 4.76
CA ALA A 144 -8.82 46.69 5.61
C ALA A 144 -8.45 46.61 7.11
N ASP A 145 -9.31 47.18 7.96
CA ASP A 145 -9.09 47.25 9.41
C ASP A 145 -8.93 45.86 10.05
N GLU A 146 -9.55 44.83 9.48
CA GLU A 146 -9.46 43.43 9.92
C GLU A 146 -8.02 42.87 9.92
N PHE A 147 -7.13 43.46 9.13
CA PHE A 147 -5.73 43.07 9.03
C PHE A 147 -4.76 44.07 9.66
N SER A 148 -5.25 45.20 10.22
CA SER A 148 -4.42 46.28 10.79
C SER A 148 -3.38 45.77 11.79
N GLU A 149 -3.81 44.99 12.79
CA GLU A 149 -2.94 44.44 13.82
C GLU A 149 -1.82 43.56 13.24
N ARG A 150 -2.16 42.71 12.25
CA ARG A 150 -1.19 41.82 11.60
C ARG A 150 -0.23 42.59 10.70
N ARG A 151 -0.71 43.66 10.06
CA ARG A 151 0.13 44.56 9.27
C ARG A 151 1.16 45.24 10.16
N GLU A 152 0.74 45.83 11.27
CA GLU A 152 1.64 46.48 12.22
C GLU A 152 2.70 45.53 12.77
N GLN A 153 2.32 44.29 13.11
CA GLN A 153 3.28 43.27 13.54
C GLN A 153 4.28 42.91 12.43
N LEU A 154 3.83 42.76 11.18
CA LEU A 154 4.71 42.47 10.05
C LEU A 154 5.63 43.65 9.74
N ASP A 155 5.11 44.88 9.74
CA ASP A 155 5.88 46.10 9.52
C ASP A 155 7.02 46.21 10.57
N ALA A 156 6.72 45.98 11.85
CA ALA A 156 7.73 45.98 12.91
C ALA A 156 8.80 44.90 12.72
N LEU A 157 8.41 43.67 12.35
CA LEU A 157 9.33 42.57 12.12
C LEU A 157 10.25 42.81 10.90
N PHE A 158 9.74 43.47 9.86
CA PHE A 158 10.53 43.84 8.68
C PHE A 158 11.43 45.05 8.93
N LEU A 159 11.00 46.01 9.74
CA LEU A 159 11.84 47.12 10.22
C LEU A 159 13.04 46.61 11.03
N ASP A 160 12.77 45.71 12.00
CA ASP A 160 13.82 45.08 12.80
C ASP A 160 14.80 44.31 11.91
N ARG A 161 14.29 43.65 10.87
CA ARG A 161 15.12 42.95 9.90
C ARG A 161 15.99 43.90 9.08
N ALA A 162 15.46 45.01 8.59
CA ALA A 162 16.22 46.03 7.86
C ALA A 162 17.32 46.67 8.73
N SER A 163 17.07 46.83 10.04
CA SER A 163 18.04 47.33 11.02
C SER A 163 19.20 46.37 11.34
N GLY A 164 19.19 45.15 10.77
CA GLY A 164 20.19 44.12 11.03
C GLY A 164 19.96 43.30 12.30
N ARG A 165 18.82 43.47 12.98
CA ARG A 165 18.43 42.73 14.20
C ARG A 165 17.59 41.48 13.91
N ALA A 166 17.59 41.01 12.67
CA ALA A 166 16.83 39.84 12.24
C ALA A 166 17.29 38.58 13.00
N SER A 167 16.44 38.05 13.88
CA SER A 167 16.67 36.76 14.53
C SER A 167 15.96 35.62 13.81
N THR A 168 16.38 34.37 14.06
CA THR A 168 15.65 33.18 13.60
C THR A 168 14.20 33.18 14.09
N GLN A 169 13.94 33.73 15.28
CA GLN A 169 12.60 33.83 15.85
C GLN A 169 11.73 34.80 15.03
N ASN A 170 12.27 35.95 14.63
CA ASN A 170 11.57 36.91 13.77
C ASN A 170 11.14 36.25 12.45
N MET A 171 11.99 35.41 11.86
CA MET A 171 11.65 34.68 10.63
C MET A 171 10.50 33.70 10.82
N LEU A 172 10.44 33.01 11.95
CA LEU A 172 9.35 32.09 12.29
C LEU A 172 8.05 32.84 12.56
N ASP A 173 8.13 33.99 13.22
CA ASP A 173 6.97 34.82 13.54
C ASP A 173 6.37 35.45 12.26
N ILE A 174 7.20 35.94 11.33
CA ILE A 174 6.75 36.39 10.00
C ILE A 174 5.98 35.25 9.30
N GLN A 175 6.53 34.04 9.26
CA GLN A 175 5.87 32.91 8.61
C GLN A 175 4.53 32.55 9.26
N ARG A 176 4.46 32.58 10.60
CA ARG A 176 3.22 32.32 11.33
C ARG A 176 2.16 33.36 11.00
N ILE A 177 2.49 34.65 11.08
CA ILE A 177 1.54 35.74 10.85
C ILE A 177 1.06 35.72 9.40
N VAL A 178 1.96 35.48 8.44
CA VAL A 178 1.58 35.33 7.02
C VAL A 178 0.61 34.17 6.83
N GLN A 179 0.88 33.01 7.41
CA GLN A 179 0.01 31.85 7.27
C GLN A 179 -1.39 32.10 7.86
N LEU A 180 -1.46 32.70 9.05
CA LEU A 180 -2.74 33.08 9.67
C LEU A 180 -3.53 34.05 8.78
N THR A 181 -2.84 35.04 8.20
CA THR A 181 -3.46 36.03 7.31
C THR A 181 -3.97 35.37 6.02
N MET A 182 -3.22 34.40 5.46
CA MET A 182 -3.65 33.63 4.30
C MET A 182 -4.87 32.75 4.60
N ASP A 183 -4.92 32.16 5.79
CA ASP A 183 -6.04 31.33 6.23
C ASP A 183 -7.31 32.16 6.40
N ASP A 184 -7.20 33.36 6.97
CA ASP A 184 -8.33 34.29 7.12
C ASP A 184 -8.83 34.82 5.76
N LEU A 185 -7.91 35.19 4.85
CA LEU A 185 -8.27 35.53 3.47
C LEU A 185 -9.00 34.39 2.76
N LYS A 186 -8.57 33.15 2.99
CA LYS A 186 -9.18 31.96 2.40
C LYS A 186 -10.57 31.67 2.98
N ALA A 187 -10.75 31.86 4.29
CA ALA A 187 -12.05 31.72 4.94
C ALA A 187 -13.09 32.69 4.34
N ASN A 188 -12.65 33.91 4.02
CA ASN A 188 -13.48 34.97 3.44
C ASN A 188 -13.37 35.08 1.92
N ILE A 189 -12.91 34.05 1.20
CA ILE A 189 -12.63 34.11 -0.24
C ILE A 189 -13.82 34.59 -1.09
N ARG A 190 -15.05 34.35 -0.63
CA ARG A 190 -16.29 34.76 -1.33
C ARG A 190 -16.59 36.26 -1.20
N ALA A 191 -15.99 36.95 -0.23
CA ALA A 191 -16.18 38.37 0.00
C ALA A 191 -15.32 39.24 -0.93
N TYR A 192 -14.32 38.65 -1.60
CA TYR A 192 -13.35 39.38 -2.39
C TYR A 192 -13.45 39.05 -3.89
N PRO A 193 -13.18 40.02 -4.79
CA PRO A 193 -12.98 39.75 -6.19
C PRO A 193 -11.81 38.78 -6.40
N ALA A 194 -11.99 37.77 -7.26
CA ALA A 194 -11.00 36.71 -7.47
C ALA A 194 -9.59 37.24 -7.85
N ASN A 195 -9.52 38.32 -8.64
CA ASN A 195 -8.26 38.94 -9.03
C ASN A 195 -7.53 39.54 -7.82
N GLU A 196 -8.24 40.27 -6.97
CA GLU A 196 -7.67 40.93 -5.80
C GLU A 196 -7.23 39.92 -4.74
N TYR A 197 -8.04 38.86 -4.52
CA TYR A 197 -7.64 37.74 -3.66
C TYR A 197 -6.32 37.11 -4.14
N MET A 198 -6.21 36.85 -5.45
CA MET A 198 -4.99 36.25 -6.03
C MET A 198 -3.77 37.17 -5.90
N GLN A 199 -3.95 38.49 -5.98
CA GLN A 199 -2.88 39.46 -5.77
C GLN A 199 -2.43 39.48 -4.30
N ALA A 200 -3.38 39.57 -3.36
CA ALA A 200 -3.08 39.55 -1.92
C ALA A 200 -2.39 38.24 -1.51
N LYS A 201 -2.88 37.10 -2.00
CA LYS A 201 -2.27 35.79 -1.75
C LYS A 201 -0.82 35.72 -2.25
N LYS A 202 -0.59 36.10 -3.51
CA LYS A 202 0.76 36.10 -4.10
C LYS A 202 1.70 37.03 -3.35
N PHE A 203 1.21 38.20 -2.96
CA PHE A 203 1.97 39.16 -2.16
C PHE A 203 2.42 38.55 -0.82
N LEU A 204 1.51 37.91 -0.08
CA LEU A 204 1.82 37.24 1.18
C LEU A 204 2.82 36.08 0.99
N GLU A 205 2.67 35.26 -0.05
CA GLU A 205 3.62 34.20 -0.39
C GLU A 205 5.03 34.75 -0.67
N SER A 206 5.09 35.85 -1.43
CA SER A 206 6.35 36.52 -1.75
C SER A 206 6.98 37.21 -0.53
N LEU A 207 6.17 37.68 0.43
CA LEU A 207 6.62 38.25 1.70
C LEU A 207 7.18 37.18 2.65
N ALA A 208 6.54 36.02 2.74
CA ALA A 208 7.12 34.87 3.45
C ALA A 208 8.43 34.41 2.80
N PHE A 209 8.50 34.38 1.47
CA PHE A 209 9.73 34.02 0.75
C PHE A 209 10.87 35.03 0.96
N SER A 210 10.56 36.34 0.97
CA SER A 210 11.55 37.39 1.18
C SER A 210 12.18 37.30 2.57
N SER A 211 11.43 36.88 3.60
CA SER A 211 11.96 36.68 4.96
C SER A 211 13.10 35.66 5.05
N ARG A 212 13.08 34.64 4.18
CA ARG A 212 14.10 33.56 4.13
C ARG A 212 15.29 33.90 3.24
N SER A 213 15.11 34.84 2.32
CA SER A 213 16.17 35.25 1.40
C SER A 213 17.12 36.23 2.10
N PRO A 214 18.44 36.17 1.90
CA PRO A 214 19.34 37.20 2.42
C PRO A 214 19.00 38.56 1.80
N THR A 215 19.07 39.64 2.59
CA THR A 215 19.02 41.02 2.10
C THR A 215 20.31 41.29 1.33
N THR A 216 20.25 41.22 0.00
CA THR A 216 21.35 41.58 -0.91
C THR A 216 21.36 43.06 -1.21
#